data_AF-A0A3D0LDM8-F1
#
_entry.id   AF-A0A3D0LDM8-F1
#
_cell.length_a   1.000
_cell.length_b   1.000
_cell.length_c   1.000
_cell.angle_alpha   90.00
_cell.angle_beta   90.00
_cell.angle_gamma   90.00
#
_symmetry.space_group_name_H-M   'P 1'
#
loop_
_entity.id
_entity.type
_entity.pdbx_description
1 polymer ?
#
loop_
_entity_poly.entity_id
_entity_poly.type
_entity_poly.pdbx_seq_one_letter_code
_entity_poly.pdbx_strand_id
1 'polypeptide(L)'
;MSRQGTISRAKRERIQQKQHTRRIQQTHREYRNMRKGKKQSKLGILLIIAALVLVSVVTTVRAYNLHAKADELTVTERQLQTELTNVKQKKTDLEQQQKYMKTKKYIEDEAKDKLGLVYPDEIVIKPRED
;
A
#
# COMPACT_ATOMS: atom_id res chain seq x y z
N MET A 1 -0.93 41.05 -81.27
CA MET A 1 -0.12 39.87 -81.68
C MET A 1 1.13 39.80 -80.81
N SER A 2 1.35 38.65 -80.19
CA SER A 2 2.25 38.45 -79.04
C SER A 2 3.73 38.36 -79.45
N ARG A 3 4.60 39.14 -78.79
CA ARG A 3 6.07 39.11 -78.97
C ARG A 3 6.68 38.02 -78.08
N GLN A 4 7.00 36.87 -78.65
CA GLN A 4 7.85 35.88 -77.95
C GLN A 4 9.32 36.23 -78.14
N GLY A 5 9.93 36.78 -77.09
CA GLY A 5 11.37 36.99 -77.03
C GLY A 5 12.09 35.64 -76.85
N THR A 6 12.92 35.26 -77.82
CA THR A 6 13.75 34.07 -77.74
C THR A 6 14.87 34.30 -76.72
N ILE A 7 14.75 33.65 -75.56
CA ILE A 7 15.77 33.72 -74.51
C ILE A 7 17.07 33.05 -75.02
N SER A 8 18.15 33.84 -75.11
CA SER A 8 19.51 33.40 -75.46
C SER A 8 20.00 32.23 -74.59
N ARG A 9 20.74 31.28 -75.21
CA ARG A 9 21.22 30.04 -74.57
C ARG A 9 22.00 30.30 -73.28
N ALA A 10 22.87 31.31 -73.28
CA ALA A 10 23.64 31.72 -72.10
C ALA A 10 22.74 32.19 -70.93
N LYS A 11 21.58 32.78 -71.22
CA LYS A 11 20.63 33.21 -70.18
C LYS A 11 19.87 32.02 -69.59
N ARG A 12 19.58 30.98 -70.39
CA ARG A 12 18.96 29.73 -69.91
C ARG A 12 19.92 28.96 -69.00
N GLU A 13 21.20 28.86 -69.36
CA GLU A 13 22.22 28.18 -68.56
C GLU A 13 22.42 28.85 -67.19
N ARG A 14 22.48 30.19 -67.14
CA ARG A 14 22.57 30.92 -65.87
C ARG A 14 21.35 30.71 -64.97
N ILE A 15 20.16 30.63 -65.56
CA ILE A 15 18.92 30.34 -64.81
C ILE A 15 18.97 28.92 -64.26
N GLN A 16 19.41 27.94 -65.06
CA GLN A 16 19.55 26.56 -64.62
C GLN A 16 20.61 26.40 -63.51
N GLN A 17 21.78 27.03 -63.64
CA GLN A 17 22.82 27.02 -62.61
C GLN A 17 22.35 27.67 -61.30
N LYS A 18 21.64 28.82 -61.37
CA LYS A 18 21.02 29.44 -60.19
C LYS A 18 19.93 28.58 -59.57
N GLN A 19 19.16 27.83 -60.37
CA GLN A 19 18.16 26.91 -59.85
C GLN A 19 18.80 25.69 -59.17
N HIS A 20 19.87 25.14 -59.74
CA HIS A 20 20.59 24.00 -59.16
C HIS A 20 21.21 24.34 -57.80
N THR A 21 21.89 25.49 -57.71
CA THR A 21 22.48 25.98 -56.45
C THR A 21 21.44 26.32 -55.38
N ARG A 22 20.28 26.86 -55.77
CA ARG A 22 19.17 27.11 -54.84
C ARG A 22 18.59 25.81 -54.26
N ARG A 23 18.47 24.75 -55.07
CA ARG A 23 18.01 23.44 -54.59
C ARG A 23 18.96 22.82 -53.57
N ILE A 24 20.28 22.88 -53.83
CA ILE A 24 21.30 22.42 -52.87
C ILE A 24 21.23 23.21 -51.56
N GLN A 25 21.04 24.53 -51.61
CA GLN A 25 20.90 25.33 -50.39
C GLN A 25 19.59 25.04 -49.63
N GLN A 26 18.51 24.72 -50.33
CA GLN A 26 17.23 24.35 -49.71
C GLN A 26 17.34 23.03 -48.96
N THR A 27 17.96 22.00 -49.55
CA THR A 27 18.15 20.70 -48.87
C THR A 27 18.98 20.86 -47.60
N HIS A 28 20.09 21.61 -47.64
CA HIS A 28 20.91 21.87 -46.44
C HIS A 28 20.15 22.62 -45.32
N ARG A 29 19.21 23.51 -45.66
CA ARG A 29 18.37 24.20 -44.67
C ARG A 29 17.37 23.25 -44.00
N GLU A 30 16.77 22.34 -44.76
CA GLU A 30 15.84 21.33 -44.23
C GLU A 30 16.54 20.36 -43.27
N TYR A 31 17.71 19.84 -43.63
CA TYR A 31 18.51 18.98 -42.73
C TYR A 31 18.88 19.70 -41.42
N ARG A 32 19.20 21.01 -41.47
CA ARG A 32 19.54 21.80 -40.29
C ARG A 32 18.32 22.02 -39.36
N ASN A 33 17.12 22.21 -39.93
CA ASN A 33 15.90 22.39 -39.16
C ASN A 33 15.36 21.07 -38.58
N MET A 34 15.43 19.96 -39.31
CA MET A 34 15.07 18.62 -38.81
C MET A 34 15.92 18.21 -37.60
N ARG A 35 17.20 18.58 -37.58
CA ARG A 35 18.12 18.29 -36.46
C ARG A 35 17.84 19.14 -35.22
N LYS A 36 17.26 20.34 -35.38
CA LYS A 36 16.82 21.20 -34.27
C LYS A 36 15.51 20.70 -33.64
N GLY A 37 14.55 20.25 -34.43
CA GLY A 37 13.27 19.70 -33.92
C GLY A 37 13.42 18.41 -33.10
N LYS A 38 14.38 17.53 -33.45
CA LYS A 38 14.64 16.29 -32.70
C LYS A 38 15.18 16.50 -31.28
N LYS A 39 15.76 17.67 -30.95
CA LYS A 39 16.27 17.94 -29.58
C LYS A 39 15.17 18.36 -28.61
N GLN A 40 14.13 19.04 -29.10
CA GLN A 40 13.02 19.50 -28.26
C GLN A 40 12.11 18.34 -27.82
N SER A 41 11.90 17.34 -28.68
CA SER A 41 11.15 16.12 -28.33
C SER A 41 11.79 15.33 -27.18
N LYS A 42 13.12 15.29 -27.09
CA LYS A 42 13.84 14.53 -26.05
C LYS A 42 13.64 15.12 -24.65
N LEU A 43 13.52 16.44 -24.53
CA LEU A 43 13.25 17.10 -23.25
C LEU A 43 11.84 16.80 -22.75
N GLY A 44 10.84 16.80 -23.63
CA GLY A 44 9.47 16.43 -23.26
C GLY A 44 9.37 14.97 -22.79
N ILE A 45 10.05 14.05 -23.49
CA ILE A 45 10.11 12.64 -23.10
C ILE A 45 10.81 12.45 -21.74
N LEU A 46 11.91 13.17 -21.48
CA LEU A 46 12.59 13.14 -20.19
C LEU A 46 11.69 13.61 -19.03
N LEU A 47 10.89 14.66 -19.25
CA LEU A 47 9.94 15.13 -18.24
C LEU A 47 8.85 14.11 -17.94
N ILE A 48 8.32 13.42 -18.96
CA ILE A 48 7.33 12.36 -18.77
C ILE A 48 7.93 11.18 -17.98
N ILE A 49 9.15 10.77 -18.31
CA ILE A 49 9.85 9.70 -17.57
C ILE A 49 10.10 10.12 -16.12
N ALA A 50 10.56 11.36 -15.89
CA ALA A 50 10.76 11.87 -14.54
C ALA A 50 9.46 11.91 -13.74
N ALA A 51 8.35 12.34 -14.34
CA ALA A 51 7.05 12.34 -13.71
C ALA A 51 6.59 10.91 -13.34
N LEU A 52 6.78 9.93 -14.24
CA LEU A 52 6.48 8.53 -13.96
C LEU A 52 7.30 7.99 -12.79
N VAL A 53 8.62 8.26 -12.77
CA VAL A 53 9.49 7.85 -11.67
C VAL A 53 9.05 8.45 -10.34
N LEU A 54 8.71 9.75 -10.30
CA LEU A 54 8.22 10.40 -9.08
C LEU A 54 6.91 9.77 -8.59
N VAL A 55 5.96 9.49 -9.48
CA VAL A 55 4.70 8.82 -9.13
C VAL A 55 4.96 7.40 -8.59
N SER A 56 5.86 6.65 -9.22
CA SER A 56 6.26 5.31 -8.76
C SER A 56 6.86 5.35 -7.36
N VAL A 57 7.82 6.26 -7.11
CA VAL A 57 8.46 6.40 -5.79
C VAL A 57 7.46 6.75 -4.70
N VAL A 58 6.58 7.74 -4.93
CA VAL A 58 5.55 8.13 -3.96
C VAL A 58 4.60 6.98 -3.66
N THR A 59 4.17 6.25 -4.69
CA THR A 59 3.27 5.10 -4.54
C THR A 59 3.94 3.97 -3.75
N THR A 60 5.22 3.68 -4.02
CA THR A 60 5.98 2.67 -3.30
C THR A 60 6.16 3.03 -1.81
N VAL A 61 6.50 4.29 -1.48
CA VAL A 61 6.59 4.73 -0.08
C VAL A 61 5.25 4.59 0.64
N ARG A 62 4.14 4.92 -0.02
CA ARG A 62 2.79 4.73 0.56
C ARG A 62 2.45 3.25 0.74
N ALA A 63 2.83 2.38 -0.21
CA ALA A 63 2.65 0.93 -0.10
C ALA A 63 3.43 0.35 1.08
N TYR A 64 4.69 0.73 1.27
CA TYR A 64 5.49 0.30 2.44
C TYR A 64 4.88 0.77 3.76
N ASN A 65 4.42 2.03 3.84
CA ASN A 65 3.74 2.53 5.03
C ASN A 65 2.40 1.82 5.28
N LEU A 66 1.68 1.43 4.22
CA LEU A 66 0.42 0.69 4.35
C LEU A 66 0.64 -0.72 4.88
N HIS A 67 1.70 -1.41 4.41
CA HIS A 67 2.09 -2.71 4.95
C HIS A 67 2.49 -2.62 6.42
N ALA A 68 3.29 -1.62 6.80
CA ALA A 68 3.67 -1.41 8.20
C ALA A 68 2.44 -1.16 9.10
N LYS A 69 1.46 -0.37 8.63
CA LYS A 69 0.20 -0.16 9.36
C LYS A 69 -0.66 -1.41 9.43
N ALA A 70 -0.70 -2.22 8.37
CA ALA A 70 -1.44 -3.47 8.37
C ALA A 70 -0.87 -4.45 9.40
N ASP A 71 0.46 -4.55 9.50
CA ASP A 71 1.11 -5.39 10.51
C ASP A 71 0.80 -4.90 11.94
N GLU A 72 0.88 -3.59 12.19
CA GLU A 72 0.53 -3.00 13.50
C GLU A 72 -0.94 -3.26 13.89
N LEU A 73 -1.87 -3.13 12.93
CA LEU A 73 -3.29 -3.45 13.12
C LEU A 73 -3.47 -4.93 13.47
N THR A 74 -2.78 -5.85 12.79
CA THR A 74 -2.90 -7.29 13.07
C THR A 74 -2.36 -7.66 14.45
N VAL A 75 -1.29 -7.00 14.91
CA VAL A 75 -0.75 -7.19 16.27
C VAL A 75 -1.76 -6.72 17.30
N THR A 76 -2.35 -5.55 17.08
CA THR A 76 -3.35 -4.95 17.96
C THR A 76 -4.62 -5.81 18.04
N GLU A 77 -5.09 -6.32 16.89
CA GLU A 77 -6.24 -7.24 16.84
C GLU A 77 -5.98 -8.53 17.62
N ARG A 78 -4.81 -9.15 17.47
CA ARG A 78 -4.45 -10.36 18.21
C ARG A 78 -4.37 -10.12 19.71
N GLN A 79 -3.82 -8.97 20.13
CA GLN A 79 -3.75 -8.58 21.54
C GLN A 79 -5.15 -8.39 22.13
N LEU A 80 -6.00 -7.59 21.46
CA LEU A 80 -7.39 -7.37 21.85
C LEU A 80 -8.18 -8.68 21.92
N GLN A 81 -7.99 -9.58 20.95
CA GLN A 81 -8.68 -10.87 20.93
C GLN A 81 -8.25 -11.77 22.10
N THR A 82 -6.96 -11.77 22.43
CA THR A 82 -6.43 -12.51 23.59
C THR A 82 -7.01 -11.95 24.90
N GLU A 83 -7.04 -10.62 25.04
CA GLU A 83 -7.62 -9.97 26.21
C GLU A 83 -9.12 -10.27 26.33
N LEU A 84 -9.86 -10.21 25.22
CA LEU A 84 -11.27 -10.56 25.17
C LEU A 84 -11.53 -12.00 25.62
N THR A 85 -10.73 -12.96 25.13
CA THR A 85 -10.85 -14.36 25.53
C THR A 85 -10.57 -14.55 27.02
N ASN A 86 -9.53 -13.92 27.56
CA ASN A 86 -9.19 -13.99 28.98
C ASN A 86 -10.29 -13.40 29.86
N VAL A 87 -10.82 -12.22 29.49
CA VAL A 87 -11.93 -11.57 30.21
C VAL A 87 -13.19 -12.43 30.15
N LYS A 88 -13.49 -13.01 28.99
CA LYS A 88 -14.66 -13.88 28.82
C LYS A 88 -14.54 -15.15 29.67
N GLN A 89 -13.37 -15.77 29.71
CA GLN A 89 -13.12 -16.94 30.55
C GLN A 89 -13.30 -16.60 32.04
N LYS A 90 -12.66 -15.52 32.52
CA LYS A 90 -12.82 -15.05 33.90
C LYS A 90 -14.28 -14.76 34.24
N LYS A 91 -15.04 -14.17 33.31
CA LYS A 91 -16.47 -13.93 33.50
C LYS A 91 -17.24 -15.24 33.68
N THR A 92 -16.97 -16.25 32.83
CA THR A 92 -17.60 -17.57 32.95
C THR A 92 -17.26 -18.25 34.27
N ASP A 93 -16.00 -18.19 34.71
CA ASP A 93 -15.57 -18.76 35.99
C ASP A 93 -16.29 -18.09 37.17
N LEU A 94 -16.39 -16.75 37.15
CA LEU A 94 -17.12 -15.98 38.16
C LEU A 94 -18.63 -16.29 38.15
N GLU A 95 -19.24 -16.48 36.99
CA GLU A 95 -20.65 -16.88 36.88
C GLU A 95 -20.88 -18.28 37.47
N GLN A 96 -19.95 -19.22 37.25
CA GLN A 96 -20.02 -20.56 37.84
C GLN A 96 -19.85 -20.52 39.37
N GLN A 97 -18.87 -19.77 39.88
CA GLN A 97 -18.68 -19.56 41.31
C GLN A 97 -19.93 -18.92 41.94
N GLN A 98 -20.49 -17.89 41.30
CA GLN A 98 -21.70 -17.24 41.78
C GLN A 98 -22.88 -18.23 41.86
N LYS A 99 -23.02 -19.11 40.85
CA LYS A 99 -24.06 -20.16 40.89
C LYS A 99 -23.83 -21.12 42.04
N TYR A 100 -22.59 -21.61 42.23
CA TYR A 100 -22.23 -22.52 43.32
C TYR A 100 -22.53 -21.89 44.70
N MET A 101 -22.10 -20.64 44.93
CA MET A 101 -22.36 -19.91 46.18
C MET A 101 -23.85 -19.74 46.51
N LYS A 102 -24.73 -19.73 45.50
CA LYS A 102 -26.19 -19.65 45.69
C LYS A 102 -26.83 -21.01 45.98
N THR A 103 -26.08 -22.11 45.90
CA THR A 103 -26.62 -23.45 46.14
C THR A 103 -26.64 -23.80 47.62
N LYS A 104 -27.56 -24.69 48.00
CA LYS A 104 -27.58 -25.29 49.36
C LYS A 104 -26.29 -26.04 49.68
N LYS A 105 -25.62 -26.58 48.67
CA LYS A 105 -24.34 -27.29 48.81
C LYS A 105 -23.24 -26.37 49.36
N TYR A 106 -23.16 -25.13 48.89
CA TYR A 106 -22.21 -24.16 49.45
C TYR A 106 -22.48 -23.88 50.94
N ILE A 107 -23.75 -23.77 51.33
CA ILE A 107 -24.13 -23.58 52.74
C ILE A 107 -23.75 -24.81 53.59
N GLU A 108 -23.97 -26.00 53.05
CA GLU A 108 -23.60 -27.27 53.71
C GLU A 108 -22.09 -27.41 53.86
N ASP A 109 -21.32 -27.15 52.79
CA ASP A 109 -19.86 -27.20 52.78
C ASP A 109 -19.26 -26.19 53.77
N GLU A 110 -19.78 -24.95 53.79
CA GLU A 110 -19.38 -23.90 54.74
C GLU A 110 -19.78 -24.22 56.19
N ALA A 111 -20.94 -24.85 56.41
CA ALA A 111 -21.38 -25.29 57.74
C ALA A 111 -20.53 -26.46 58.25
N LYS A 112 -20.18 -27.40 57.38
CA LYS A 112 -19.24 -28.51 57.67
C LYS A 112 -17.87 -27.97 58.03
N ASP A 113 -17.33 -27.03 57.25
CA ASP A 113 -15.98 -26.47 57.45
C ASP A 113 -15.89 -25.53 58.67
N LYS A 114 -16.82 -24.57 58.79
CA LYS A 114 -16.75 -23.54 59.85
C LYS A 114 -17.37 -23.96 61.17
N LEU A 115 -18.45 -24.74 61.14
CA LEU A 115 -19.19 -25.14 62.34
C LEU A 115 -18.92 -26.60 62.73
N GLY A 116 -18.19 -27.35 61.91
CA GLY A 116 -17.92 -28.77 62.16
C GLY A 116 -19.18 -29.64 62.14
N LEU A 117 -20.26 -29.16 61.50
CA LEU A 117 -21.54 -29.85 61.46
C LEU A 117 -21.47 -31.03 60.49
N VAL A 118 -21.91 -32.21 60.91
CA VAL A 118 -21.86 -33.44 60.10
C VAL A 118 -23.18 -34.18 60.25
N TYR A 119 -23.62 -34.87 59.18
CA TYR A 119 -24.88 -35.61 59.26
C TYR A 119 -24.75 -36.82 60.20
N PRO A 120 -25.84 -37.26 60.86
CA PRO A 120 -25.79 -38.35 61.84
C PRO A 120 -25.23 -39.68 61.33
N ASP A 121 -25.27 -39.89 60.02
CA ASP A 121 -24.80 -41.07 59.28
C ASP A 121 -23.39 -40.90 58.66
N GLU A 122 -22.76 -39.73 58.79
CA GLU A 122 -21.41 -39.44 58.27
C GLU A 122 -20.33 -39.61 59.36
N ILE A 123 -19.20 -40.26 59.04
CA ILE A 123 -18.06 -40.48 59.97
C ILE A 123 -16.97 -39.41 59.73
N VAL A 124 -16.60 -38.65 60.77
CA VAL A 124 -15.52 -37.66 60.72
C VAL A 124 -14.15 -38.33 60.87
N ILE A 125 -13.28 -38.20 59.88
CA ILE A 125 -11.88 -38.66 59.93
C ILE A 125 -10.97 -37.44 60.01
N LYS A 126 -10.34 -37.21 61.16
CA LYS A 126 -9.32 -36.16 61.32
C LYS A 126 -7.93 -36.73 60.99
N PRO A 127 -7.08 -36.01 60.24
CA PRO A 127 -5.70 -36.42 60.03
C PRO A 127 -4.95 -36.45 61.38
N ARG A 128 -4.03 -37.40 61.56
CA ARG A 128 -3.11 -37.40 62.71
C ARG A 128 -2.15 -36.23 62.53
N GLU A 129 -2.08 -35.36 63.53
CA GLU A 129 -1.02 -34.37 63.65
C GLU A 129 0.26 -35.15 64.04
N ASP A 130 1.26 -35.15 63.16
CA ASP A 130 2.60 -35.68 63.42
C ASP A 130 3.47 -34.64 64.15
#